data_AF-A0A2N0KU94-F1
#
_entry.id   AF-A0A2N0KU94-F1
#
_cell.length_a   1.000
_cell.length_b   1.000
_cell.length_c   1.000
_cell.angle_alpha   90.00
_cell.angle_beta   90.00
_cell.angle_gamma   90.00
#
_symmetry.space_group_name_H-M   'P 1'
#
loop_
_entity.id
_entity.type
_entity.pdbx_description
1 polymer ?
#
loop_
_entity_poly.entity_id
_entity_poly.type
_entity_poly.pdbx_seq_one_letter_code
_entity_poly.pdbx_strand_id
1 'polypeptide(L)'
;MVSRIAGFFRRNDMDPDCTEARESSSDFLDEDLDESMASRISEHLGRCGPCNSFIQTMKATVALLRATPQEKAPPNFAERLKKRIEED
;
A
#
# COMPACT_ATOMS: atom_id res chain seq x y z
N MET A 1 -7.62 -36.45 -0.86
CA MET A 1 -7.71 -35.42 0.21
C MET A 1 -7.36 -34.04 -0.36
N VAL A 2 -8.17 -33.48 -1.27
CA VAL A 2 -7.89 -32.15 -1.85
C VAL A 2 -9.15 -31.30 -2.12
N SER A 3 -10.33 -31.75 -1.68
CA SER A 3 -11.60 -31.03 -1.94
C SER A 3 -11.98 -29.97 -0.90
N ARG A 4 -11.10 -29.61 0.04
CA ARG A 4 -11.39 -28.60 1.07
C ARG A 4 -10.55 -27.30 1.00
N ILE A 5 -9.53 -27.24 0.15
CA ILE A 5 -8.67 -26.05 0.03
C ILE A 5 -9.26 -25.02 -0.96
N ALA A 6 -10.05 -25.47 -1.94
CA ALA A 6 -10.63 -24.58 -2.96
C ALA A 6 -11.75 -23.64 -2.46
N GLY A 7 -12.29 -23.89 -1.25
CA GLY A 7 -13.42 -23.13 -0.69
C GLY A 7 -13.02 -21.86 0.07
N PHE A 8 -11.78 -21.74 0.53
CA PHE A 8 -11.30 -20.55 1.26
C PHE A 8 -10.83 -19.43 0.31
N PHE A 9 -10.48 -19.80 -0.93
CA PHE A 9 -9.95 -18.89 -1.95
C PHE A 9 -11.02 -18.26 -2.86
N ARG A 10 -12.31 -18.57 -2.64
CA ARG A 10 -13.41 -18.01 -3.44
C ARG A 10 -14.53 -17.54 -2.53
N ARG A 11 -14.41 -16.27 -2.11
CA ARG A 11 -15.47 -15.27 -1.88
C ARG A 11 -15.16 -14.39 -0.67
N ASN A 12 -14.51 -13.26 -0.93
CA ASN A 12 -14.87 -12.00 -0.25
C ASN A 12 -14.74 -10.79 -1.18
N ASP A 13 -14.78 -11.02 -2.48
CA ASP A 13 -14.82 -10.06 -3.58
C ASP A 13 -16.18 -9.32 -3.71
N MET A 14 -17.11 -9.58 -2.78
CA MET A 14 -18.43 -8.95 -2.69
C MET A 14 -18.67 -8.21 -1.36
N ASP A 15 -17.67 -8.16 -0.48
CA ASP A 15 -17.71 -7.32 0.72
C ASP A 15 -17.25 -5.90 0.31
N PRO A 16 -18.08 -4.86 0.47
CA PRO A 16 -17.71 -3.49 0.18
C PRO A 16 -16.41 -3.07 0.86
N ASP A 17 -16.14 -3.56 2.08
CA ASP A 17 -14.93 -3.24 2.82
C ASP A 17 -13.68 -3.89 2.18
N CYS A 18 -13.82 -5.02 1.48
CA CYS A 18 -12.72 -5.63 0.72
C CYS A 18 -12.38 -4.81 -0.53
N THR A 19 -13.38 -4.23 -1.18
CA THR A 19 -13.17 -3.34 -2.33
C THR A 19 -12.48 -2.07 -1.87
N GLU A 20 -13.01 -1.43 -0.83
CA GLU A 20 -12.44 -0.21 -0.25
C GLU A 20 -11.00 -0.44 0.24
N ALA A 21 -10.71 -1.53 0.96
CA ALA A 21 -9.36 -1.85 1.41
C ALA A 21 -8.36 -2.09 0.26
N ARG A 22 -8.83 -2.56 -0.91
CA ARG A 22 -7.98 -2.74 -2.10
C ARG A 22 -7.75 -1.45 -2.84
N GLU A 23 -8.80 -0.64 -3.03
CA GLU A 23 -8.73 0.63 -3.74
C GLU A 23 -7.87 1.64 -2.96
N SER A 24 -8.03 1.72 -1.64
CA SER A 24 -7.27 2.61 -0.75
C SER A 24 -5.92 2.03 -0.30
N SER A 25 -5.45 0.95 -0.92
CA SER A 25 -4.25 0.23 -0.44
C SER A 25 -2.97 1.05 -0.56
N SER A 26 -2.78 1.80 -1.65
CA SER A 26 -1.61 2.67 -1.80
C SER A 26 -1.62 3.79 -0.76
N ASP A 27 -2.73 4.53 -0.65
CA ASP A 27 -2.89 5.63 0.31
C ASP A 27 -2.72 5.14 1.76
N PHE A 28 -3.22 3.95 2.08
CA PHE A 28 -3.00 3.30 3.37
C PHE A 28 -1.53 2.99 3.66
N LEU A 29 -0.74 2.61 2.64
CA LEU A 29 0.68 2.34 2.78
C LEU A 29 1.54 3.60 2.86
N ASP A 30 1.08 4.66 2.21
CA ASP A 30 1.74 5.97 2.20
C ASP A 30 1.29 6.86 3.38
N GLU A 31 0.42 6.34 4.26
CA GLU A 31 -0.17 7.05 5.41
C GLU A 31 -0.96 8.31 5.00
N ASP A 32 -1.53 8.30 3.80
CA ASP A 32 -2.26 9.42 3.17
C ASP A 32 -3.79 9.25 3.24
N LEU A 33 -4.26 8.64 4.33
CA LEU A 33 -5.69 8.48 4.63
C LEU A 33 -6.06 9.28 5.86
N ASP A 34 -7.30 9.75 5.92
CA ASP A 34 -7.84 10.28 7.15
C ASP A 34 -7.92 9.20 8.25
N GLU A 35 -7.86 9.63 9.51
CA GLU A 35 -7.78 8.72 10.68
C GLU A 35 -8.96 7.73 10.75
N SER A 36 -10.15 8.16 10.33
CA SER A 36 -11.34 7.32 10.31
C SER A 36 -11.21 6.22 9.26
N MET A 37 -10.77 6.56 8.04
CA MET A 37 -10.55 5.60 6.97
C MET A 37 -9.42 4.62 7.31
N ALA A 38 -8.29 5.12 7.81
CA ALA A 38 -7.17 4.30 8.23
C ALA A 38 -7.57 3.28 9.32
N SER A 39 -8.41 3.69 10.27
CA SER A 39 -8.95 2.82 11.32
C SER A 39 -9.86 1.73 10.76
N ARG A 40 -10.79 2.09 9.86
CA ARG A 40 -11.69 1.13 9.20
C ARG A 40 -10.93 0.06 8.41
N ILE A 41 -9.94 0.48 7.62
CA ILE A 41 -9.08 -0.45 6.87
C ILE A 41 -8.30 -1.35 7.84
N SER A 42 -7.70 -0.79 8.88
CA SER A 42 -6.95 -1.56 9.88
C SER A 42 -7.79 -2.63 10.56
N GLU A 43 -9.03 -2.31 10.94
CA GLU A 43 -9.99 -3.27 11.48
C GLU A 43 -10.30 -4.37 10.46
N HIS A 44 -10.57 -4.00 9.20
CA HIS A 44 -10.83 -4.96 8.13
C HIS A 44 -9.65 -5.93 7.92
N LEU A 45 -8.42 -5.43 7.91
CA LEU A 45 -7.22 -6.27 7.78
C LEU A 45 -7.05 -7.24 8.95
N GLY A 46 -7.50 -6.86 10.16
CA GLY A 46 -7.51 -7.74 11.32
C GLY A 46 -8.44 -8.95 11.20
N ARG A 47 -9.52 -8.82 10.41
CA ARG A 47 -10.55 -9.87 10.25
C ARG A 47 -10.55 -10.56 8.89
N CYS A 48 -9.97 -9.95 7.86
CA CYS A 48 -9.96 -10.46 6.49
C CYS A 48 -8.57 -10.92 6.05
N GLY A 49 -8.31 -12.23 6.16
CA GLY A 49 -7.05 -12.85 5.75
C GLY A 49 -6.62 -12.55 4.29
N PRO A 50 -7.53 -12.60 3.30
CA PRO A 50 -7.21 -12.23 1.92
C PRO A 50 -6.73 -10.79 1.75
N CYS A 51 -7.41 -9.81 2.36
CA CYS A 51 -7.02 -8.40 2.27
C CYS A 51 -5.72 -8.13 3.04
N ASN A 52 -5.53 -8.75 4.20
CA ASN A 52 -4.25 -8.67 4.90
C ASN A 52 -3.11 -9.21 4.02
N SER A 53 -3.28 -10.39 3.43
CA SER A 53 -2.26 -10.99 2.54
C SER A 53 -1.93 -10.10 1.35
N PHE A 54 -2.94 -9.44 0.76
CA PHE A 54 -2.78 -8.46 -0.32
C PHE A 54 -1.93 -7.26 0.13
N ILE A 55 -2.29 -6.61 1.24
CA ILE A 55 -1.54 -5.46 1.78
C ILE A 55 -0.11 -5.86 2.15
N GLN A 56 0.11 -7.02 2.78
CA GLN A 56 1.46 -7.49 3.11
C GLN A 56 2.31 -7.74 1.84
N THR A 57 1.69 -8.22 0.76
CA THR A 57 2.39 -8.40 -0.53
C THR A 57 2.78 -7.06 -1.15
N MET A 58 1.91 -6.04 -1.08
CA MET A 58 2.26 -4.69 -1.51
C MET A 58 3.39 -4.10 -0.65
N LYS A 59 3.34 -4.23 0.68
CA LYS A 59 4.41 -3.81 1.60
C LYS A 59 5.76 -4.45 1.21
N ALA A 60 5.76 -5.75 0.97
CA ALA A 60 6.96 -6.47 0.54
C ALA A 60 7.48 -5.96 -0.81
N THR A 61 6.59 -5.67 -1.76
CA THR A 61 6.95 -5.13 -3.08
C THR A 61 7.59 -3.74 -2.95
N VAL A 62 7.00 -2.84 -2.17
CA VAL A 62 7.57 -1.51 -1.88
C VAL A 62 8.94 -1.65 -1.21
N ALA A 63 9.09 -2.54 -0.25
CA ALA A 63 10.38 -2.79 0.41
C ALA A 63 11.46 -3.28 -0.57
N LEU A 64 11.11 -4.20 -1.47
CA LEU A 64 12.02 -4.68 -2.53
C LEU A 64 12.46 -3.56 -3.47
N LEU A 65 11.53 -2.69 -3.88
CA LEU A 65 11.84 -1.54 -4.74
C LEU A 65 12.75 -0.54 -4.01
N ARG A 66 12.49 -0.25 -2.73
CA ARG A 66 13.33 0.63 -1.90
C ARG A 66 14.74 0.07 -1.67
N ALA A 67 14.91 -1.25 -1.71
CA ALA A 67 16.21 -1.91 -1.58
C ALA A 67 17.07 -1.82 -2.84
N THR A 68 16.52 -1.33 -3.97
CA THR A 68 17.32 -1.11 -5.18
C THR A 68 18.33 0.02 -4.97
N PRO A 69 19.50 -0.01 -5.66
CA PRO A 69 20.51 1.02 -5.55
C PRO A 69 19.91 2.42 -5.72
N GLN A 70 20.07 3.26 -4.70
CA GLN A 70 19.59 4.63 -4.74
C GLN A 70 20.62 5.49 -5.48
N GLU A 71 20.23 6.01 -6.64
CA GLU A 71 21.05 6.98 -7.37
C GLU A 71 21.19 8.27 -6.57
N LYS A 72 22.43 8.71 -6.38
CA LYS A 72 22.68 9.99 -5.71
C LYS A 72 22.41 11.12 -6.70
N ALA A 73 21.65 12.12 -6.25
CA ALA A 73 21.51 13.35 -7.00
C ALA A 73 22.90 13.96 -7.27
N PRO A 74 23.12 14.59 -8.44
CA PRO A 74 24.36 15.30 -8.71
C PRO A 74 24.67 16.35 -7.64
N PRO A 75 25.95 16.70 -7.42
CA PRO A 75 26.31 17.82 -6.56
C PRO A 75 25.52 19.08 -6.92
N ASN A 76 25.13 19.86 -5.90
CA ASN A 76 24.38 21.12 -6.04
C ASN A 76 22.96 20.99 -6.64
N PHE A 77 22.43 19.78 -6.86
CA PHE A 77 21.07 19.60 -7.38
C PHE A 77 20.02 20.26 -6.48
N ALA A 78 20.10 20.06 -5.17
CA ALA A 78 19.16 20.64 -4.21
C ALA A 78 19.18 22.18 -4.21
N GLU A 79 20.36 22.80 -4.36
CA GLU A 79 20.47 24.27 -4.43
C GLU A 79 19.87 24.81 -5.73
N ARG A 80 20.16 24.16 -6.86
CA ARG A 80 19.57 24.50 -8.16
C ARG A 80 18.04 24.37 -8.15
N LEU A 81 17.52 23.32 -7.53
CA LEU A 81 16.09 23.10 -7.40
C LEU A 81 15.42 24.19 -6.56
N LYS A 82 16.00 24.54 -5.41
CA LYS A 82 15.47 25.61 -4.53
C LYS A 82 15.40 26.95 -5.24
N LYS A 83 16.49 27.36 -5.91
CA LYS A 83 16.50 28.61 -6.70
C LYS A 83 15.36 28.63 -7.71
N ARG A 84 15.09 27.49 -8.35
CA ARG A 84 14.03 27.41 -9.36
C ARG A 84 12.62 27.54 -8.76
N ILE A 85 12.38 26.95 -7.60
CA ILE A 85 11.08 27.02 -6.92
C ILE A 85 10.80 28.44 -6.40
N GLU A 86 11.84 29.19 -6.01
CA GLU A 86 11.71 30.58 -5.53
C GLU A 86 11.53 31.61 -6.66
N GLU A 87 11.86 31.25 -7.90
CA GLU A 87 11.73 32.10 -9.09
C GLU A 87 10.33 32.05 -9.74
N ASP A 88 9.50 31.06 -9.39
CA ASP A 88 8.13 30.87 -9.88
C ASP A 88 7.09 31.50 -8.92
#